data_AF-A0A502CHS9-F1
#
_entry.id   AF-A0A502CHS9-F1
#
_cell.length_a   1.000
_cell.length_b   1.000
_cell.length_c   1.000
_cell.angle_alpha   90.00
_cell.angle_beta   90.00
_cell.angle_gamma   90.00
#
_symmetry.space_group_name_H-M   'P 1'
#
loop_
_entity.id
_entity.type
_entity.pdbx_description
1 polymer ?
#
loop_
_entity_poly.entity_id
_entity_poly.type
_entity_poly.pdbx_seq_one_letter_code
_entity_poly.pdbx_strand_id
1 'polypeptide(L)' 'MLRTRIKRNALHDARTMNRLADIEASILALKDDDLLDLADIFSDDPQTPLARLAAAEMARRNITL' A
#
# COMPACT_ATOMS: atom_id res chain seq x y z
N MET A 1 -7.44 12.45 33.24
CA MET A 1 -7.52 12.62 31.76
C MET A 1 -6.95 11.41 30.99
N LEU A 2 -7.41 10.19 31.28
CA LEU A 2 -6.98 8.98 30.55
C LEU A 2 -7.92 8.66 29.37
N ARG A 3 -9.23 8.79 29.59
CA ARG A 3 -10.29 8.52 28.60
C ARG A 3 -10.17 9.38 27.34
N THR A 4 -9.83 10.66 27.48
CA THR A 4 -9.61 11.58 26.35
C THR A 4 -8.37 11.23 25.54
N ARG A 5 -7.31 10.72 26.19
CA ARG A 5 -6.09 10.27 25.53
C ARG A 5 -6.33 8.99 24.73
N ILE A 6 -7.05 8.01 25.30
CA ILE A 6 -7.45 6.78 24.62
C ILE A 6 -8.28 7.10 23.36
N LYS A 7 -9.28 7.97 23.48
CA LYS A 7 -10.09 8.39 22.32
C LYS A 7 -9.26 9.06 21.23
N ARG A 8 -8.30 9.93 21.59
CA ARG A 8 -7.41 10.58 20.63
C ARG A 8 -6.51 9.58 19.90
N ASN A 9 -5.95 8.61 20.62
CA ASN A 9 -5.12 7.58 20.01
C ASN A 9 -5.95 6.72 19.05
N ALA A 10 -7.12 6.24 19.48
CA ALA A 10 -8.00 5.46 18.60
C ALA A 10 -8.41 6.21 17.33
N LEU A 11 -8.69 7.52 17.43
CA LEU A 11 -9.00 8.35 16.26
C LEU A 11 -7.78 8.58 15.36
N HIS A 12 -6.58 8.65 15.93
CA HIS A 12 -5.34 8.74 15.15
C HIS A 12 -5.08 7.42 14.42
N ASP A 13 -5.21 6.29 15.11
CA ASP A 13 -5.01 4.96 14.54
C ASP A 13 -6.00 4.70 13.39
N ALA A 14 -7.29 5.03 13.59
CA ALA A 14 -8.30 4.91 12.54
C ALA A 14 -7.97 5.75 11.29
N ARG A 15 -7.49 6.99 11.47
CA ARG A 15 -7.06 7.83 10.34
C ARG A 15 -5.85 7.25 9.62
N THR A 16 -4.88 6.71 10.37
CA THR A 16 -3.69 6.07 9.80
C THR A 16 -4.08 4.84 8.99
N MET A 17 -4.99 4.01 9.50
CA MET A 17 -5.48 2.83 8.78
C MET A 17 -6.25 3.21 7.51
N ASN A 18 -7.12 4.22 7.57
CA ASN A 18 -7.81 4.70 6.37
C ASN A 18 -6.82 5.19 5.30
N ARG A 19 -5.78 5.93 5.72
CA ARG A 19 -4.76 6.41 4.78
C ARG A 19 -3.96 5.27 4.14
N LEU A 20 -3.68 4.20 4.90
CA LEU A 20 -3.03 3.01 4.34
C LEU A 20 -3.92 2.30 3.32
N ALA A 21 -5.22 2.16 3.63
CA ALA A 21 -6.19 1.57 2.71
C ALA A 21 -6.34 2.40 1.42
N ASP A 22 -6.33 3.73 1.52
CA ASP A 22 -6.40 4.61 0.34
C ASP A 22 -5.15 4.46 -0.54
N ILE A 23 -3.97 4.29 0.06
CA ILE A 23 -2.71 4.04 -0.67
C ILE A 23 -2.79 2.69 -1.39
N GLU A 24 -3.20 1.63 -0.68
CA GLU A 24 -3.37 0.29 -1.27
C GLU A 24 -4.35 0.33 -2.44
N ALA A 25 -5.53 0.94 -2.26
CA ALA A 25 -6.52 1.10 -3.32
C ALA A 25 -5.96 1.88 -4.53
N SER A 26 -5.13 2.90 -4.28
CA SER A 26 -4.51 3.69 -5.35
C SER A 26 -3.52 2.86 -6.17
N ILE A 27 -2.73 1.99 -5.51
CA ILE A 27 -1.80 1.07 -6.19
C ILE A 27 -2.57 0.02 -7.00
N LEU A 28 -3.63 -0.54 -6.42
CA LEU A 28 -4.49 -1.50 -7.12
C LEU A 28 -5.23 -0.89 -8.32
N ALA A 29 -5.38 0.44 -8.37
CA ALA A 29 -6.00 1.15 -9.48
C ALA A 29 -5.01 1.56 -10.58
N LEU A 30 -3.70 1.33 -10.40
CA LEU A 30 -2.70 1.61 -11.43
C LEU A 30 -2.97 0.81 -12.70
N LYS A 31 -2.59 1.38 -13.84
CA LYS A 31 -2.55 0.66 -15.11
C LYS A 31 -1.37 -0.30 -15.11
N ASP A 32 -1.34 -1.21 -16.09
CA ASP A 32 -0.29 -2.21 -16.16
C ASP A 32 1.10 -1.58 -16.32
N ASP A 33 1.26 -0.59 -17.22
CA ASP A 33 2.54 0.12 -17.40
C ASP A 33 3.01 0.80 -16.10
N ASP A 34 2.12 1.56 -15.44
CA ASP A 34 2.45 2.25 -14.18
C ASP A 34 2.78 1.25 -13.04
N LEU A 35 2.12 0.08 -13.04
CA LEU A 35 2.36 -0.99 -12.07
C LEU A 35 3.71 -1.68 -12.31
N LEU A 36 4.09 -1.86 -13.58
CA LEU A 36 5.41 -2.35 -13.95
C LEU A 36 6.50 -1.35 -13.54
N ASP A 37 6.32 -0.06 -13.81
CA ASP A 37 7.24 0.99 -13.35
C ASP A 37 7.38 0.99 -11.82
N LEU A 38 6.27 0.84 -11.10
CA LEU A 38 6.29 0.73 -9.63
C LEU A 38 7.10 -0.50 -9.17
N ALA A 39 6.95 -1.64 -9.83
CA ALA A 39 7.71 -2.84 -9.50
C ALA A 39 9.20 -2.68 -9.81
N ASP A 40 9.55 -2.01 -10.91
CA ASP A 40 10.93 -1.71 -11.29
C ASP A 40 11.62 -0.79 -10.28
N ILE A 41 10.92 0.26 -9.81
CA ILE A 41 11.42 1.19 -8.79
C ILE A 41 11.82 0.46 -7.50
N PHE A 42 11.10 -0.58 -7.11
CA PHE A 42 11.36 -1.35 -5.89
C PHE A 42 12.08 -2.69 -6.16
N SER A 43 12.65 -2.88 -7.35
CA SER A 43 13.35 -4.12 -7.73
C SER A 43 14.55 -4.44 -6.83
N ASP A 44 15.23 -3.41 -6.33
CA ASP A 44 16.40 -3.53 -5.44
C ASP A 44 16.05 -4.02 -4.02
N ASP A 45 14.81 -3.79 -3.55
CA ASP A 45 14.34 -4.28 -2.25
C ASP A 45 12.93 -4.90 -2.36
N PRO A 46 12.86 -6.20 -2.69
CA PRO A 46 11.60 -6.91 -2.87
C PRO A 46 10.85 -7.17 -1.55
N GLN A 47 11.46 -6.85 -0.39
CA GLN A 47 10.82 -7.06 0.91
C GLN A 47 10.00 -5.86 1.37
N THR A 48 10.06 -4.73 0.65
CA THR A 48 9.22 -3.58 0.97
C THR A 48 7.73 -3.91 0.81
N PRO A 49 6.84 -3.29 1.61
CA PRO A 49 5.41 -3.48 1.46
C PRO A 49 4.90 -3.13 0.05
N LEU A 50 5.50 -2.12 -0.59
CA LEU A 50 5.14 -1.67 -1.93
C LEU A 50 5.57 -2.69 -3.00
N ALA A 51 6.79 -3.22 -2.93
CA ALA A 51 7.25 -4.27 -3.85
C ALA A 51 6.35 -5.52 -3.78
N ARG A 52 6.02 -5.95 -2.55
CA ARG A 52 5.16 -7.12 -2.34
C ARG A 52 3.75 -6.90 -2.90
N LEU A 53 3.19 -5.71 -2.73
CA LEU A 53 1.86 -5.38 -3.20
C LEU A 53 1.81 -5.27 -4.72
N ALA A 54 2.82 -4.65 -5.33
CA ALA A 54 2.99 -4.58 -6.77
C ALA A 54 3.13 -5.99 -7.37
N ALA A 55 4.02 -6.83 -6.82
CA ALA A 55 4.20 -8.20 -7.27
C ALA A 55 2.92 -9.05 -7.15
N ALA A 56 2.15 -8.89 -6.07
CA ALA A 56 0.89 -9.59 -5.89
C ALA A 56 -0.15 -9.17 -6.94
N GLU A 57 -0.25 -7.87 -7.24
CA GLU A 57 -1.18 -7.35 -8.25
C GLU A 57 -0.75 -7.73 -9.67
N MET A 58 0.56 -7.71 -9.97
CA MET A 58 1.10 -8.21 -11.24
C MET A 58 0.79 -9.70 -11.44
N ALA A 59 0.97 -10.51 -10.40
CA ALA A 59 0.61 -11.93 -10.43
C ALA A 59 -0.90 -12.13 -10.62
N ARG A 60 -1.74 -11.31 -9.98
CA ARG A 60 -3.21 -11.33 -10.15
C ARG A 60 -3.62 -11.00 -11.59
N ARG A 61 -2.91 -10.08 -12.23
CA ARG A 61 -3.15 -9.64 -13.63
C ARG A 61 -2.42 -10.47 -14.67
N ASN A 62 -1.56 -11.41 -14.23
CA ASN A 62 -0.71 -12.23 -15.08
C ASN A 62 0.19 -11.40 -16.02
N ILE A 63 0.77 -10.33 -15.47
CA ILE A 63 1.77 -9.49 -16.15
C ILE A 63 3.13 -9.66 -15.45
N THR A 64 4.21 -9.50 -16.20
CA THR A 64 5.58 -9.63 -15.71
C THR A 64 6.40 -8.49 -16.26
N LEU A 65 7.40 -8.06 -15.48
CA LEU A 65 8.42 -7.12 -15.93
C LEU A 65 9.32 -7.76 -17.00
#